data_AF-A0A843I5D8-F1
#
_entry.id   AF-A0A843I5D8-F1
#
_cell.length_a   1.000
_cell.length_b   1.000
_cell.length_c   1.000
_cell.angle_alpha   90.00
_cell.angle_beta   90.00
_cell.angle_gamma   90.00
#
_symmetry.space_group_name_H-M   'P 1'
#
loop_
_entity.id
_entity.type
_entity.pdbx_description
1 polymer ?
#
loop_
_entity_poly.entity_id
_entity_poly.type
_entity_poly.pdbx_seq_one_letter_code
_entity_poly.pdbx_strand_id
1 'polypeptide(L)' 'MGVKWRGYYKALALYLLASKPLSGYEIIKTLEGTFGGRLRPSPGTIYPLLRYLEEEGYIKAEEQYVGRK' A
#
# COMPACT_ATOMS: atom_id res chain seq x y z
N MET A 1 12.05 8.27 18.95
CA MET A 1 11.07 8.98 18.10
C MET A 1 10.88 8.20 16.80
N GLY A 2 9.83 7.39 16.64
CA GLY A 2 9.69 6.59 15.41
C GLY A 2 8.28 6.11 15.07
N VAL A 3 7.24 6.56 15.79
CA VAL A 3 5.93 5.88 15.77
C VAL A 3 4.87 6.63 14.94
N LYS A 4 5.14 7.86 14.47
CA LYS A 4 4.06 8.68 13.85
C LYS A 4 3.75 8.34 12.38
N TRP A 5 4.74 7.87 11.62
CA TRP A 5 4.58 7.65 10.18
C TRP A 5 3.96 6.30 9.82
N ARG A 6 4.26 5.25 10.59
CA ARG A 6 3.79 3.88 10.30
C ARG A 6 2.26 3.76 10.40
N GLY A 7 1.66 4.42 11.38
CA GLY A 7 0.19 4.45 11.54
C GLY A 7 -0.52 5.17 10.39
N TYR A 8 0.06 6.26 9.88
CA TYR A 8 -0.52 7.02 8.77
C TYR A 8 -0.54 6.21 7.47
N TYR A 9 0.59 5.55 7.14
CA TYR A 9 0.64 4.69 5.96
C TYR A 9 -0.30 3.48 6.08
N LYS A 10 -0.48 2.91 7.28
CA LYS A 10 -1.44 1.83 7.52
C LYS A 10 -2.86 2.26 7.12
N ALA A 11 -3.31 3.41 7.64
CA ALA A 11 -4.65 3.93 7.35
C ALA A 11 -4.83 4.24 5.86
N LEU A 12 -3.84 4.87 5.23
CA LEU A 12 -3.88 5.20 3.80
C LEU A 12 -3.92 3.94 2.92
N ALA A 13 -3.09 2.93 3.21
CA ALA A 13 -3.07 1.69 2.44
C ALA A 13 -4.42 0.97 2.52
N LEU A 14 -5.00 0.86 3.72
CA LEU A 14 -6.33 0.28 3.92
C LEU A 14 -7.42 1.07 3.20
N TYR A 15 -7.38 2.41 3.27
CA TYR A 15 -8.34 3.26 2.56
C TYR A 15 -8.31 3.02 1.04
N LEU A 16 -7.11 2.94 0.45
CA LEU A 16 -6.95 2.70 -0.98
C LEU A 16 -7.44 1.29 -1.37
N LEU A 17 -7.06 0.28 -0.60
CA LEU A 17 -7.43 -1.12 -0.85
C LEU A 17 -8.92 -1.39 -0.62
N ALA A 18 -9.57 -0.64 0.27
CA ALA A 18 -11.02 -0.69 0.45
C ALA A 18 -11.78 -0.18 -0.78
N SER A 19 -11.19 0.70 -1.58
CA SER A 19 -11.81 1.22 -2.80
C SER A 19 -11.65 0.28 -3.99
N LYS A 20 -10.50 -0.39 -4.14
CA LYS A 20 -10.24 -1.37 -5.20
C LYS A 20 -8.98 -2.19 -4.89
N PRO A 21 -8.84 -3.42 -5.44
CA PRO A 21 -7.58 -4.14 -5.43
C PRO A 21 -6.47 -3.32 -6.09
N LEU A 22 -5.32 -3.23 -5.44
CA LEU A 22 -4.15 -2.51 -5.92
C LEU A 22 -2.89 -3.30 -5.60
N SER A 23 -1.96 -3.31 -6.54
CA SER A 23 -0.59 -3.74 -6.27
C SER A 23 0.13 -2.74 -5.34
N GLY A 24 1.18 -3.20 -4.67
CA GLY A 24 2.01 -2.32 -3.83
C GLY A 24 2.61 -1.13 -4.61
N TYR A 25 2.90 -1.31 -5.90
CA TYR A 25 3.38 -0.23 -6.76
C TYR A 25 2.29 0.81 -7.05
N GLU A 26 1.07 0.37 -7.35
CA GLU A 26 -0.05 1.29 -7.58
C GLU A 26 -0.39 2.10 -6.34
N ILE A 27 -0.28 1.52 -5.14
CA ILE A 27 -0.41 2.25 -3.87
C ILE A 27 0.63 3.37 -3.80
N ILE A 28 1.92 3.08 -4.06
CA ILE A 28 2.99 4.09 -4.06
C ILE A 28 2.67 5.22 -5.05
N LYS A 29 2.29 4.88 -6.29
CA LYS A 29 1.98 5.87 -7.34
C LYS A 29 0.73 6.70 -7.02
N THR A 30 -0.30 6.07 -6.46
CA THR A 30 -1.55 6.76 -6.09
C THR A 30 -1.30 7.76 -4.97
N LEU A 31 -0.51 7.38 -3.96
CA LEU A 31 -0.11 8.28 -2.88
C LEU A 31 0.76 9.43 -3.40
N GLU A 32 1.77 9.13 -4.22
CA GLU A 32 2.59 10.17 -4.86
C GLU A 32 1.74 11.18 -5.63
N GLY A 33 0.79 10.71 -6.46
CA GLY A 33 -0.11 11.57 -7.24
C GLY A 33 -1.05 12.40 -6.38
N THR A 34 -1.69 11.78 -5.38
CA THR A 34 -2.66 12.44 -4.48
C THR A 34 -2.04 13.60 -3.70
N PHE A 35 -0.78 13.45 -3.29
CA PHE A 35 -0.07 14.47 -2.50
C PHE A 35 0.83 15.38 -3.35
N GLY A 36 0.67 15.40 -4.68
CA GLY A 36 1.45 16.24 -5.57
C GLY A 36 2.96 16.02 -5.44
N GLY A 37 3.39 14.76 -5.25
CA GLY A 37 4.78 14.35 -5.09
C GLY A 37 5.38 14.60 -3.70
N ARG A 38 4.67 15.29 -2.79
CA ARG A 38 5.20 15.60 -1.44
C ARG A 38 5.29 14.38 -0.53
N LEU A 39 4.49 13.35 -0.81
CA LEU A 39 4.48 12.09 -0.09
C LEU A 39 4.69 10.96 -1.09
N ARG A 40 5.89 10.41 -1.10
CA ARG A 40 6.24 9.24 -1.90
C ARG A 40 6.86 8.18 -0.99
N PRO A 41 6.05 7.26 -0.43
CA PRO A 41 6.59 6.19 0.39
C PRO A 41 7.47 5.28 -0.47
N SER A 42 8.58 4.83 0.10
CA SER A 42 9.47 3.89 -0.60
C SER A 42 8.86 2.49 -0.67
N PRO A 43 9.31 1.65 -1.61
CA PRO A 43 9.03 0.21 -1.58
C PRO A 43 9.29 -0.42 -0.21
N GLY A 44 10.41 -0.08 0.44
CA GLY A 44 10.77 -0.55 1.78
C GLY A 44 9.84 -0.06 2.90
N THR A 45 8.94 0.88 2.61
CA THR A 45 7.86 1.31 3.52
C THR A 45 6.57 0.55 3.24
N ILE A 46 6.18 0.44 1.96
CA ILE A 46 4.89 -0.13 1.57
C ILE A 46 4.88 -1.65 1.64
N TYR A 47 5.88 -2.35 1.09
CA TYR A 47 5.83 -3.82 1.05
C TYR A 47 5.84 -4.47 2.44
N PRO A 48 6.70 -4.05 3.40
CA PRO A 48 6.63 -4.57 4.76
C PRO A 48 5.30 -4.23 5.46
N LEU A 49 4.72 -3.06 5.18
CA LEU A 49 3.42 -2.69 5.72
C LEU A 49 2.30 -3.58 5.17
N LEU A 50 2.28 -3.86 3.87
CA LEU A 50 1.28 -4.74 3.27
C LEU A 50 1.39 -6.16 3.82
N ARG A 51 2.62 -6.67 3.95
CA ARG A 51 2.87 -7.97 4.59
C ARG A 51 2.34 -8.00 6.03
N TYR A 52 2.63 -6.97 6.82
CA TYR A 52 2.09 -6.86 8.18
C TYR A 52 0.56 -6.81 8.18
N LEU A 53 -0.06 -6.05 7.27
CA LEU A 53 -1.52 -5.99 7.16
C LEU A 53 -2.15 -7.33 6.79
N GLU A 54 -1.47 -8.12 5.96
CA GLU A 54 -1.90 -9.47 5.59
C GLU A 54 -1.74 -10.46 6.75
N GLU A 55 -0.60 -10.45 7.43
CA GLU A 55 -0.33 -11.31 8.61
C GLU A 55 -1.34 -11.06 9.74
N GLU A 56 -1.79 -9.81 9.91
CA GLU A 56 -2.84 -9.42 10.86
C GLU A 56 -4.27 -9.67 10.35
N GLY A 57 -4.43 -10.15 9.11
CA GLY A 57 -5.72 -10.49 8.52
C GLY A 57 -6.57 -9.30 8.05
N TYR A 58 -5.99 -8.10 7.94
CA TYR A 58 -6.71 -6.92 7.44
C TYR A 58 -6.87 -6.90 5.92
N ILE A 59 -5.94 -7.53 5.19
CA ILE A 59 -5.96 -7.64 3.73
C ILE A 59 -5.63 -9.08 3.32
N LYS A 60 -5.82 -9.41 2.04
CA LYS A 60 -5.38 -10.67 1.44
C LYS A 60 -4.65 -10.37 0.14
N ALA A 61 -3.52 -11.03 -0.12
CA ALA A 61 -2.91 -11.02 -1.44
C ALA A 61 -3.69 -11.93 -2.38
N GLU A 62 -3.88 -11.48 -3.62
CA GLU A 62 -4.41 -12.27 -4.71
C GLU A 62 -3.38 -12.31 -5.85
N GLU A 63 -3.07 -13.51 -6.34
CA GLU A 63 -2.26 -13.65 -7.55
C GLU A 63 -3.14 -13.43 -8.77
N GLN A 64 -2.95 -12.28 -9.43
CA GLN A 64 -3.64 -12.01 -10.68
C GLN A 64 -2.78 -12.52 -11.86
N TYR A 65 -3.23 -13.59 -12.49
CA TYR A 65 -2.59 -14.12 -13.69
C TYR A 65 -2.82 -13.16 -14.85
N VAL A 66 -1.83 -12.33 -15.17
CA VAL A 66 -1.86 -11.50 -16.38
C VAL A 66 -1.51 -12.41 -17.56
N GLY A 67 -2.52 -13.08 -18.10
CA GLY A 67 -2.38 -13.94 -19.26
C GLY A 67 -1.69 -13.18 -20.40
N ARG A 68 -0.54 -13.68 -20.85
CA ARG A 68 0.04 -13.28 -22.13
C ARG A 68 -0.93 -13.79 -23.20
N LYS A 69 -1.72 -12.88 -23.77
CA LYS A 69 -2.45 -13.11 -25.01
C LYS A 69 -1.58 -12.65 -26.17
#